data_AF-A0A7G2CHZ6-F1
#
_entry.id   AF-A0A7G2CHZ6-F1
#
_cell.length_a   1.000
_cell.length_b   1.000
_cell.length_c   1.000
_cell.angle_alpha   90.00
_cell.angle_beta   90.00
_cell.angle_gamma   90.00
#
_symmetry.space_group_name_H-M   'P 1'
#
loop_
_entity.id
_entity.type
_entity.pdbx_description
1 polymer ?
#
loop_
_entity_poly.entity_id
_entity_poly.type
_entity_poly.pdbx_seq_one_letter_code
_entity_poly.pdbx_strand_id
1 'polypeptide(L)'
;MVLLLDYLWPVISNLANKYLFDSTRETLRNALTADTFSEAMEVVLAEAAGRSEEFWLDVLLMLSTTLVVLMAINFLLRYGWWFLVTIPLGIRELNKMQKEELPYQVKAKADRAKREQQIKDGEIPPPTTLFQELEEISAALAQSRSCLRDKGVKVDGAPVVPPPARRTGPVPSPTSVIAGFSSVDLLVVSPGQKYFIAGCRKKRRTCLYSPSTEPLLLRYGNELHKKGRYTSIEEAVMAALNVDASSRIEIYSLGFSPTDDFLCVGERERDLLLGFTVRSGGSLTHSWTAKLPNKQLVSGLPPWSVVDQNTLLCTRDATSEVELLVRDGDGMTSMKNRFKVGKALSWSASGDLLGVAGSFMREPRVVKIAHGAGRDNFTMDPVLTIPSKTRVIAMGLIRSGTPADNTKNLLVTFDENGSGLVYNIDSLQNSNVCEVIGRFEDADFAGYDESNPIKLITGVQGAPHHEKVSIALIRGGDISVYIVYEDERAIKTTRLVDLYRVHMGNRVKSAVFVSGGKGIATCGEGEETVKLIALPDAPPKK
;
A
#
# COMPACT_ATOMS: atom_id res chain seq x y z
N MET A 1 12.35 31.62 36.46
CA MET A 1 11.42 30.81 37.26
C MET A 1 10.75 31.63 38.36
N VAL A 2 11.49 32.47 39.10
CA VAL A 2 10.96 33.40 40.13
C VAL A 2 9.88 34.37 39.58
N LEU A 3 10.11 35.01 38.43
CA LEU A 3 9.14 35.95 37.81
C LEU A 3 7.80 35.33 37.38
N LEU A 4 7.75 34.01 37.16
CA LEU A 4 6.53 33.31 36.75
C LEU A 4 5.64 32.98 37.95
N LEU A 5 6.27 32.74 39.11
CA LEU A 5 5.59 32.37 40.35
C LEU A 5 4.79 33.55 40.91
N ASP A 6 5.36 34.75 40.89
CA ASP A 6 4.71 35.98 41.37
C ASP A 6 3.44 36.33 40.55
N TYR A 7 3.41 35.97 39.26
CA TYR A 7 2.27 36.21 38.37
C TYR A 7 1.17 35.15 38.54
N LEU A 8 1.54 33.92 38.88
CA LEU A 8 0.61 32.80 39.06
C LEU A 8 0.05 32.73 40.48
N TRP A 9 0.76 33.25 41.48
CA TRP A 9 0.38 33.18 42.89
C TRP A 9 -1.01 33.78 43.21
N PRO A 10 -1.44 34.92 42.65
CA PRO A 10 -2.79 35.46 42.88
C PRO A 10 -3.90 34.58 42.28
N VAL A 11 -3.59 33.86 41.20
CA VAL A 11 -4.53 32.95 40.53
C VAL A 11 -4.63 31.63 41.30
N ILE A 12 -3.49 31.09 41.72
CA ILE A 12 -3.40 29.85 42.52
C ILE A 12 -4.07 30.07 43.88
N SER A 13 -3.82 31.19 44.55
CA SER A 13 -4.41 31.47 45.87
C SER A 13 -5.93 31.69 45.79
N ASN A 14 -6.44 32.35 44.75
CA ASN A 14 -7.90 32.49 44.54
C ASN A 14 -8.60 31.19 44.18
N LEU A 15 -7.96 30.31 43.39
CA LEU A 15 -8.48 28.97 43.10
C LEU A 15 -8.48 28.10 44.36
N ALA A 16 -7.38 28.10 45.10
CA ALA A 16 -7.27 27.41 46.38
C ALA A 16 -8.37 27.86 47.36
N ASN A 17 -8.60 29.18 47.46
CA ASN A 17 -9.62 29.80 48.31
C ASN A 17 -11.07 29.54 47.89
N LYS A 18 -11.30 29.05 46.67
CA LYS A 18 -12.66 28.82 46.16
C LYS A 18 -13.03 27.34 46.11
N TYR A 19 -12.05 26.44 45.99
CA TYR A 19 -12.30 25.04 45.68
C TYR A 19 -11.71 24.03 46.66
N LEU A 20 -10.75 24.41 47.51
CA LEU A 20 -10.22 23.50 48.54
C LEU A 20 -11.00 23.63 49.85
N PHE A 21 -11.14 22.55 50.60
CA PHE A 21 -11.66 22.58 51.96
C PHE A 21 -10.69 23.31 52.90
N ASP A 22 -11.22 23.97 53.94
CA ASP A 22 -10.41 24.78 54.86
C ASP A 22 -9.38 23.95 55.64
N SER A 23 -9.70 22.69 55.94
CA SER A 23 -8.79 21.69 56.53
C SER A 23 -7.57 21.45 55.64
N THR A 24 -7.78 21.18 54.35
CA THR A 24 -6.72 20.98 53.36
C THR A 24 -5.84 22.22 53.20
N ARG A 25 -6.41 23.42 53.29
CA ARG A 25 -5.66 24.68 53.21
C ARG A 25 -4.75 24.90 54.41
N GLU A 26 -5.23 24.57 55.61
CA GLU A 26 -4.45 24.69 56.84
C GLU A 26 -3.25 23.74 56.81
N THR A 27 -3.46 22.49 56.36
CA THR A 27 -2.39 21.50 56.14
C THR A 27 -1.38 21.95 55.08
N LEU A 28 -1.84 22.47 53.93
CA LEU A 28 -0.96 23.00 52.89
C LEU A 28 -0.16 24.23 53.36
N ARG A 29 -0.78 25.10 54.18
CA ARG A 29 -0.10 26.26 54.76
C ARG A 29 0.98 25.84 55.73
N ASN A 30 0.70 24.86 56.59
CA ASN A 30 1.67 24.29 57.53
C ASN A 30 2.83 23.58 56.79
N ALA A 31 2.53 22.88 55.70
CA ALA A 31 3.55 22.28 54.83
C ALA A 31 4.40 23.32 54.11
N LEU A 32 3.83 24.44 53.67
CA LEU A 32 4.55 25.55 53.02
C LEU A 32 5.44 26.35 53.98
N THR A 33 5.13 26.34 55.28
CA THR A 33 5.96 26.97 56.31
C THR A 33 7.06 26.06 56.86
N ALA A 34 7.14 24.81 56.40
CA ALA A 34 8.20 23.90 56.79
C ALA A 34 9.54 24.30 56.14
N ASP A 35 10.62 24.23 56.92
CA ASP A 35 11.96 24.65 56.47
C ASP A 35 12.57 23.68 55.45
N THR A 36 12.06 22.44 55.40
CA THR A 36 12.53 21.41 54.47
C THR A 36 11.40 20.69 53.75
N PHE A 37 11.68 20.22 52.53
CA PHE A 37 10.73 19.43 51.74
C PHE A 37 10.32 18.13 52.45
N SER A 38 11.22 17.53 53.24
CA SER A 38 10.91 16.31 53.99
C SER A 38 9.85 16.56 55.06
N GLU A 39 9.98 17.63 55.83
CA GLU A 39 9.00 18.03 56.86
C GLU A 39 7.66 18.44 56.22
N ALA A 40 7.70 19.15 55.09
CA ALA A 40 6.50 19.48 54.33
C ALA A 40 5.75 18.21 53.89
N MET A 41 6.48 17.20 53.42
CA MET A 41 5.90 15.92 52.99
C MET A 41 5.38 15.09 54.16
N GLU A 42 6.02 15.13 55.33
CA GLU A 42 5.53 14.44 56.53
C GLU A 42 4.20 15.00 57.02
N VAL A 43 4.03 16.33 57.01
CA VAL A 43 2.74 16.99 57.36
C VAL A 43 1.62 16.55 56.41
N VAL A 44 1.91 16.52 55.10
CA VAL A 44 0.96 16.11 54.07
C VAL A 44 0.63 14.60 54.16
N LEU A 45 1.62 13.75 54.46
CA LEU A 45 1.42 12.30 54.61
C LEU A 45 0.68 11.94 55.91
N ALA A 46 0.91 12.67 56.99
CA ALA A 46 0.18 12.51 58.25
C ALA A 46 -1.32 12.80 58.07
N GLU A 47 -1.65 13.87 57.36
CA GLU A 47 -3.05 14.22 57.06
C GLU A 47 -3.68 13.21 56.08
N ALA A 48 -2.93 12.78 55.06
CA ALA A 48 -3.37 11.75 54.12
C ALA A 48 -3.66 10.40 54.80
N ALA A 49 -2.90 10.05 55.84
CA ALA A 49 -3.09 8.85 56.65
C ALA A 49 -4.28 8.95 57.63
N GLY A 50 -4.66 10.17 58.02
CA GLY A 50 -5.78 10.48 58.91
C GLY A 50 -7.19 10.23 58.33
N ARG A 51 -7.30 9.88 57.03
CA ARG A 51 -8.53 9.55 56.30
C ARG A 51 -9.65 10.60 56.40
N SER A 52 -9.38 11.85 56.01
CA SER A 52 -10.45 12.75 55.57
C SER A 52 -10.67 12.58 54.06
N GLU A 53 -11.88 12.17 53.65
CA GLU A 53 -12.24 12.05 52.21
C GLU A 53 -12.10 13.40 51.48
N GLU A 54 -12.26 14.51 52.22
CA GLU A 54 -12.11 15.89 51.77
C GLU A 54 -10.70 16.17 51.24
N PHE A 55 -9.65 15.70 51.93
CA PHE A 55 -8.26 15.89 51.52
C PHE A 55 -7.95 15.18 50.19
N TRP A 56 -8.46 13.94 50.01
CA TRP A 56 -8.21 13.17 48.80
C TRP A 56 -8.93 13.74 47.57
N LEU A 57 -10.15 14.27 47.74
CA LEU A 57 -10.89 14.97 46.69
C LEU A 57 -10.13 16.23 46.22
N ASP A 58 -9.60 17.00 47.17
CA ASP A 58 -8.81 18.19 46.90
C ASP A 58 -7.48 17.88 46.18
N VAL A 59 -6.79 16.81 46.58
CA VAL A 59 -5.57 16.33 45.91
C VAL A 59 -5.87 15.91 44.47
N LEU A 60 -6.98 15.20 44.23
CA LEU A 60 -7.41 14.78 42.89
C LEU A 60 -7.75 15.99 42.00
N LEU A 61 -8.39 17.00 42.56
CA LEU A 61 -8.70 18.25 41.86
C LEU A 61 -7.43 19.03 41.51
N MET A 62 -6.47 19.13 42.43
CA MET A 62 -5.18 19.78 42.17
C MET A 62 -4.38 19.04 41.08
N LEU A 63 -4.37 17.71 41.12
CA LEU A 63 -3.62 16.88 40.18
C LEU A 63 -4.22 16.93 38.77
N SER A 64 -5.55 16.88 38.65
CA SER A 64 -6.24 17.04 37.37
C SER A 64 -6.05 18.43 36.76
N THR A 65 -6.13 19.49 37.58
CA THR A 65 -5.90 20.88 37.12
C THR A 65 -4.45 21.07 36.65
N THR A 66 -3.48 20.51 37.38
CA THR A 66 -2.05 20.56 37.00
C THR A 66 -1.80 19.85 35.68
N LEU A 67 -2.46 18.71 35.44
CA LEU A 67 -2.38 17.96 34.18
C LEU A 67 -2.92 18.78 33.00
N VAL A 68 -4.05 19.46 33.17
CA VAL A 68 -4.65 20.32 32.14
C VAL A 68 -3.74 21.51 31.82
N VAL A 69 -3.16 22.16 32.83
CA VAL A 69 -2.22 23.27 32.64
C VAL A 69 -0.94 22.83 31.93
N LEU A 70 -0.38 21.67 32.30
CA LEU A 70 0.79 21.10 31.62
C LEU A 70 0.51 20.78 30.15
N MET A 71 -0.68 20.24 29.85
CA MET A 71 -1.11 20.01 28.46
C MET A 71 -1.26 21.32 27.69
N ALA A 72 -1.84 22.36 28.29
CA ALA A 72 -2.00 23.67 27.66
C ALA A 72 -0.64 24.35 27.40
N ILE A 73 0.30 24.26 28.34
CA ILE A 73 1.67 24.80 28.16
C ILE A 73 2.40 24.04 27.04
N ASN A 74 2.31 22.71 26.99
CA ASN A 74 2.94 21.91 25.94
C ASN A 74 2.33 22.22 24.56
N PHE A 75 1.02 22.47 24.51
CA PHE A 75 0.33 22.94 23.31
C PHE A 75 0.84 24.33 22.88
N LEU A 76 0.91 25.30 23.79
CA LEU A 76 1.41 26.65 23.50
C LEU A 76 2.89 26.65 23.06
N LEU A 77 3.73 25.82 23.67
CA LEU A 77 5.14 25.69 23.28
C LEU A 77 5.29 25.07 21.88
N ARG A 78 4.54 24.01 21.58
CA ARG A 78 4.59 23.36 20.26
C ARG A 78 4.06 24.26 19.15
N TYR A 79 2.92 24.92 19.36
CA TYR A 79 2.32 25.78 18.35
C TYR A 79 2.98 27.15 18.26
N GLY A 80 3.47 27.70 19.39
CA GLY A 80 4.23 28.95 19.42
C GLY A 80 5.57 28.82 18.70
N TRP A 81 6.29 27.71 18.89
CA TRP A 81 7.52 27.44 18.15
C TRP A 81 7.28 27.29 16.65
N TRP A 82 6.19 26.62 16.26
CA TRP A 82 5.79 26.49 14.86
C TRP A 82 5.44 27.86 14.24
N PHE A 83 4.69 28.71 14.96
CA PHE A 83 4.36 30.05 14.46
C PHE A 83 5.59 30.97 14.34
N LEU A 84 6.48 30.96 15.34
CA LEU A 84 7.62 31.87 15.40
C LEU A 84 8.77 31.48 14.47
N VAL A 85 8.96 30.19 14.18
CA VAL A 85 10.10 29.72 13.38
C VAL A 85 9.68 29.41 11.95
N THR A 86 8.55 28.74 11.75
CA THR A 86 8.21 28.16 10.44
C THR A 86 7.64 29.19 9.46
N ILE A 87 6.84 30.16 9.97
CA ILE A 87 6.22 31.20 9.13
C ILE A 87 7.25 32.21 8.60
N PRO A 88 8.19 32.76 9.40
CA PRO A 88 9.19 33.69 8.90
C PRO A 88 10.17 33.03 7.92
N LEU A 89 10.51 31.75 8.11
CA LEU A 89 11.33 30.98 7.17
C LEU A 89 10.61 30.77 5.83
N GLY A 90 9.32 30.41 5.87
CA GLY A 90 8.50 30.27 4.65
C GLY A 90 8.36 31.58 3.86
N ILE A 91 8.18 32.72 4.55
CA ILE A 91 8.11 34.04 3.90
C ILE A 91 9.46 34.44 3.31
N ARG A 92 10.58 34.08 3.96
CA ARG A 92 11.94 34.37 3.46
C ARG A 92 12.29 33.53 2.22
N GLU A 93 11.83 32.28 2.15
CA GLU A 93 11.97 31.44 0.96
C GLU A 93 11.08 31.90 -0.20
N LEU A 94 9.84 32.33 0.08
CA LEU A 94 8.96 32.89 -0.95
C LEU A 94 9.53 34.19 -1.56
N ASN A 95 10.10 35.06 -0.72
CA ASN A 95 10.75 36.30 -1.17
C ASN A 95 12.08 36.06 -1.91
N LYS A 96 12.79 34.97 -1.60
CA LYS A 96 13.96 34.53 -2.41
C LYS A 96 13.52 34.04 -3.79
N MET A 97 12.45 33.25 -3.86
CA MET A 97 11.89 32.77 -5.13
C MET A 97 11.34 33.89 -6.01
N GLN A 98 10.82 34.98 -5.43
CA GLN A 98 10.34 36.14 -6.19
C GLN A 98 11.46 37.08 -6.67
N LYS A 99 12.62 37.13 -5.99
CA LYS A 99 13.75 38.00 -6.39
C LYS A 99 14.71 37.34 -7.39
N GLU A 100 14.67 36.03 -7.55
CA GLU A 100 15.45 35.28 -8.55
C GLU A 100 14.59 34.90 -9.77
N GLU A 101 13.92 35.87 -10.40
CA GLU A 101 13.40 35.66 -11.76
C GLU A 101 14.60 35.46 -12.71
N LEU A 102 14.90 34.19 -13.00
CA LEU A 102 15.96 33.79 -13.92
C LEU A 102 15.74 34.47 -15.29
N PRO A 103 16.78 35.01 -15.95
CA PRO A 103 16.66 35.83 -17.16
C PRO A 103 15.95 35.13 -18.33
N TYR A 104 15.87 33.80 -18.33
CA TYR A 104 15.09 33.05 -19.33
C TYR A 104 13.57 33.21 -19.15
N GLN A 105 13.06 33.42 -17.93
CA GLN A 105 11.63 33.62 -17.68
C GLN A 105 11.19 35.02 -18.13
N VAL A 106 12.05 36.02 -17.94
CA VAL A 106 11.84 37.38 -18.47
C VAL A 106 11.85 37.37 -20.00
N LYS A 107 12.80 36.63 -20.60
CA LYS A 107 12.87 36.47 -22.06
C LYS A 107 11.69 35.67 -22.62
N ALA A 108 11.23 34.61 -21.95
CA ALA A 108 10.07 33.84 -22.35
C ALA A 108 8.75 34.63 -22.24
N LYS A 109 8.61 35.49 -21.22
CA LYS A 109 7.48 36.44 -21.12
C LYS A 109 7.51 37.48 -22.23
N ALA A 110 8.68 38.02 -22.57
CA ALA A 110 8.85 38.96 -23.67
C ALA A 110 8.58 38.32 -25.05
N ASP A 111 9.02 37.08 -25.26
CA ASP A 111 8.80 36.33 -26.49
C ASP A 111 7.34 35.88 -26.65
N ARG A 112 6.65 35.54 -25.54
CA ARG A 112 5.19 35.31 -25.54
C ARG A 112 4.40 36.57 -25.89
N ALA A 113 4.76 37.72 -25.31
CA ALA A 113 4.10 38.99 -25.62
C ALA A 113 4.28 39.39 -27.08
N LYS A 114 5.48 39.19 -27.66
CA LYS A 114 5.73 39.41 -29.10
C LYS A 114 4.90 38.46 -29.98
N ARG A 115 4.80 37.17 -29.61
CA ARG A 115 4.00 36.20 -30.37
C ARG A 115 2.51 36.51 -30.31
N GLU A 116 1.98 36.91 -29.16
CA GLU A 116 0.58 37.35 -29.04
C GLU A 116 0.29 38.59 -29.89
N GLN A 117 1.26 39.49 -30.03
CA GLN A 117 1.14 40.66 -30.90
C GLN A 117 1.18 40.26 -32.39
N GLN A 118 2.08 39.35 -32.78
CA GLN A 118 2.14 38.81 -34.15
C GLN A 118 0.90 37.98 -34.55
N ILE A 119 0.26 37.31 -33.59
CA ILE A 119 -1.01 36.60 -33.80
C ILE A 119 -2.16 37.61 -33.98
N LYS A 120 -2.16 38.72 -33.24
CA LYS A 120 -3.15 39.80 -33.39
C LYS A 120 -2.97 40.57 -34.70
N ASP A 121 -1.73 40.74 -35.15
CA ASP A 121 -1.38 41.41 -36.40
C ASP A 121 -1.54 40.48 -37.63
N GLY A 122 -1.91 39.21 -37.41
CA GLY A 122 -2.26 38.24 -38.46
C GLY A 122 -1.07 37.59 -39.17
N GLU A 123 0.16 37.77 -38.67
CA GLU A 123 1.38 37.19 -39.27
C GLU A 123 1.55 35.69 -38.96
N ILE A 124 0.94 35.17 -37.88
CA ILE A 124 1.07 33.77 -37.45
C ILE A 124 -0.32 33.20 -37.11
N PRO A 125 -0.70 32.02 -37.65
CA PRO A 125 -1.97 31.38 -37.28
C PRO A 125 -1.96 30.92 -35.81
N PRO A 126 -3.09 30.99 -35.09
CA PRO A 126 -3.17 30.57 -33.70
C PRO A 126 -2.94 29.05 -33.57
N PRO A 127 -2.20 28.60 -32.54
CA PRO A 127 -1.83 27.19 -32.38
C PRO A 127 -3.07 26.34 -32.11
N THR A 128 -3.21 25.23 -32.85
CA THR A 128 -4.46 24.46 -32.89
C THR A 128 -4.51 23.31 -31.86
N THR A 129 -3.44 22.94 -31.15
CA THR A 129 -3.52 21.98 -30.01
C THR A 129 -2.33 22.05 -29.03
N LEU A 130 -2.61 21.74 -27.75
CA LEU A 130 -1.64 21.60 -26.62
C LEU A 130 -0.50 20.60 -26.85
N PHE A 131 -0.66 19.64 -27.79
CA PHE A 131 0.35 18.61 -28.06
C PHE A 131 1.54 19.12 -28.86
N GLN A 132 1.34 20.11 -29.75
CA GLN A 132 2.44 20.72 -30.50
C GLN A 132 3.31 21.62 -29.61
N GLU A 133 2.72 22.31 -28.62
CA GLU A 133 3.50 23.08 -27.63
C GLU A 133 4.39 22.18 -26.76
N LEU A 134 3.92 20.97 -26.41
CA LEU A 134 4.70 20.03 -25.58
C LEU A 134 5.90 19.44 -26.32
N GLU A 135 5.77 19.16 -27.63
CA GLU A 135 6.90 18.72 -28.46
C GLU A 135 7.93 19.83 -28.65
N GLU A 136 7.49 21.07 -28.92
CA GLU A 136 8.39 22.21 -29.07
C GLU A 136 9.10 22.58 -27.75
N ILE A 137 8.40 22.48 -26.61
CA ILE A 137 9.00 22.69 -25.29
C ILE A 137 10.02 21.58 -24.98
N SER A 138 9.74 20.33 -25.36
CA SER A 138 10.69 19.22 -25.18
C SER A 138 11.94 19.38 -26.03
N ALA A 139 11.80 19.86 -27.26
CA ALA A 139 12.90 20.15 -28.17
C ALA A 139 13.75 21.34 -27.69
N ALA A 140 13.11 22.39 -27.19
CA ALA A 140 13.79 23.55 -26.59
C ALA A 140 14.53 23.18 -25.29
N LEU A 141 13.97 22.29 -24.47
CA LEU A 141 14.62 21.75 -23.27
C LEU A 141 15.83 20.86 -23.61
N ALA A 142 15.75 20.10 -24.70
CA ALA A 142 16.86 19.28 -25.19
C ALA A 142 18.03 20.16 -25.68
N GLN A 143 17.74 21.23 -26.44
CA GLN A 143 18.74 22.21 -26.89
C GLN A 143 19.36 23.02 -25.73
N SER A 144 18.57 23.37 -24.72
CA SER A 144 19.07 24.07 -23.53
C SER A 144 20.01 23.18 -22.71
N ARG A 145 19.73 21.87 -22.62
CA ARG A 145 20.59 20.88 -21.96
C ARG A 145 21.92 20.66 -22.68
N SER A 146 21.96 20.70 -24.02
CA SER A 146 23.23 20.62 -24.76
C SER A 146 24.08 21.89 -24.55
N CYS A 147 23.46 23.07 -24.57
CA CYS A 147 24.13 24.36 -24.39
C CYS A 147 24.70 24.57 -22.96
N LEU A 148 24.05 24.01 -21.94
CA LEU A 148 24.56 24.03 -20.56
C LEU A 148 25.76 23.09 -20.33
N ARG A 149 25.88 22.02 -21.15
CA ARG A 149 27.00 21.07 -21.09
C ARG A 149 28.29 21.67 -21.63
N ASP A 150 28.18 22.54 -22.65
CA ASP A 150 29.33 23.21 -23.26
C ASP A 150 29.87 24.39 -22.42
N LYS A 151 29.13 24.86 -21.40
CA LYS A 151 29.52 26.01 -20.57
C LYS A 151 30.21 25.67 -19.25
N GLY A 152 30.54 24.40 -19.00
CA GLY A 152 31.49 24.01 -17.94
C GLY A 152 31.14 24.47 -16.52
N VAL A 153 29.85 24.61 -16.16
CA VAL A 153 29.44 24.95 -14.80
C VAL A 153 29.64 23.74 -13.88
N LYS A 154 30.70 23.78 -13.06
CA LYS A 154 30.94 22.80 -11.99
C LYS A 154 29.97 23.05 -10.84
N VAL A 155 29.11 22.09 -10.56
CA VAL A 155 28.35 21.99 -9.31
C VAL A 155 29.13 21.07 -8.40
N ASP A 156 29.69 21.62 -7.32
CA ASP A 156 30.33 20.83 -6.26
C ASP A 156 29.25 20.07 -5.47
N GLY A 157 28.92 18.89 -5.98
CA GLY A 157 28.28 17.79 -5.26
C GLY A 157 29.08 16.54 -5.60
N ALA A 158 29.24 15.64 -4.63
CA ALA A 158 29.82 14.32 -4.85
C ALA A 158 29.34 13.75 -6.19
N PRO A 159 30.21 13.11 -7.00
CA PRO A 159 29.86 12.70 -8.34
C PRO A 159 28.54 11.95 -8.27
N VAL A 160 27.49 12.55 -8.86
CA VAL A 160 26.25 11.85 -9.14
C VAL A 160 26.68 10.77 -10.10
N VAL A 161 27.01 9.60 -9.55
CA VAL A 161 27.20 8.39 -10.33
C VAL A 161 25.90 8.29 -11.10
N PRO A 162 25.92 8.47 -12.43
CA PRO A 162 24.71 8.32 -13.21
C PRO A 162 24.13 6.96 -12.83
N PRO A 163 22.82 6.86 -12.53
CA PRO A 163 22.23 5.57 -12.23
C PRO A 163 22.65 4.60 -13.33
N PRO A 164 23.08 3.38 -12.97
CA PRO A 164 23.58 2.43 -13.96
C PRO A 164 22.60 2.38 -15.13
N ALA A 165 23.14 2.38 -16.35
CA ALA A 165 22.33 2.37 -17.55
C ALA A 165 21.33 1.21 -17.45
N ARG A 166 20.03 1.52 -17.54
CA ARG A 166 18.99 0.50 -17.44
C ARG A 166 19.28 -0.62 -18.43
N ARG A 167 19.17 -1.86 -17.96
CA ARG A 167 19.30 -3.00 -18.87
C ARG A 167 18.23 -2.93 -19.94
N THR A 168 18.61 -3.37 -21.12
CA THR A 168 17.72 -3.47 -22.28
C THR A 168 17.83 -4.86 -22.87
N GLY A 169 16.76 -5.31 -23.49
CA GLY A 169 16.70 -6.62 -24.13
C GLY A 169 15.61 -6.68 -25.19
N PRO A 170 15.51 -7.80 -25.91
CA PRO A 170 14.50 -7.99 -26.92
C PRO A 170 13.10 -8.02 -26.30
N VAL A 171 12.10 -7.64 -27.11
CA VAL A 171 10.69 -7.74 -26.70
C VAL A 171 10.31 -9.22 -26.66
N PRO A 172 9.74 -9.72 -25.55
CA PRO A 172 9.41 -11.13 -25.41
C PRO A 172 8.26 -11.51 -26.36
N SER A 173 8.40 -12.67 -26.99
CA SER A 173 7.32 -13.28 -27.77
C SER A 173 6.40 -14.09 -26.85
N PRO A 174 5.08 -13.82 -26.83
CA PRO A 174 4.16 -14.59 -26.00
C PRO A 174 4.03 -16.03 -26.51
N THR A 175 3.96 -16.98 -25.59
CA THR A 175 3.69 -18.40 -25.89
C THR A 175 2.26 -18.59 -26.38
N SER A 176 1.32 -17.84 -25.82
CA SER A 176 -0.08 -17.82 -26.23
C SER A 176 -0.69 -16.44 -25.94
N VAL A 177 -1.75 -16.10 -26.66
CA VAL A 177 -2.45 -14.81 -26.51
C VAL A 177 -3.94 -15.07 -26.42
N ILE A 178 -4.55 -14.70 -25.29
CA ILE A 178 -6.01 -14.74 -25.14
C ILE A 178 -6.57 -13.44 -25.73
N ALA A 179 -7.23 -13.55 -26.87
CA ALA A 179 -7.94 -12.44 -27.52
C ALA A 179 -9.45 -12.53 -27.27
N GLY A 180 -10.18 -11.47 -27.61
CA GLY A 180 -11.65 -11.42 -27.46
C GLY A 180 -12.13 -10.60 -26.28
N PHE A 181 -11.23 -9.89 -25.59
CA PHE A 181 -11.57 -8.80 -24.68
C PHE A 181 -11.54 -7.47 -25.44
N SER A 182 -12.09 -6.40 -24.86
CA SER A 182 -12.02 -5.06 -25.46
C SER A 182 -11.08 -4.09 -24.76
N SER A 183 -10.60 -4.45 -23.57
CA SER A 183 -9.60 -3.70 -22.79
C SER A 183 -9.42 -4.48 -21.50
N VAL A 184 -8.48 -5.42 -21.47
CA VAL A 184 -8.24 -6.22 -20.26
C VAL A 184 -7.75 -5.30 -19.15
N ASP A 185 -8.40 -5.35 -18.01
CA ASP A 185 -8.06 -4.52 -16.86
C ASP A 185 -8.04 -5.24 -15.52
N LEU A 186 -8.35 -6.54 -15.53
CA LEU A 186 -8.37 -7.38 -14.35
C LEU A 186 -7.72 -8.73 -14.67
N LEU A 187 -6.67 -9.08 -13.93
CA LEU A 187 -6.08 -10.41 -13.90
C LEU A 187 -5.96 -10.82 -12.43
N VAL A 188 -6.48 -12.00 -12.08
CA VAL A 188 -6.43 -12.53 -10.72
C VAL A 188 -6.10 -14.01 -10.80
N VAL A 189 -5.24 -14.48 -9.92
CA VAL A 189 -4.99 -15.92 -9.69
C VAL A 189 -5.38 -16.21 -8.26
N SER A 190 -6.06 -17.35 -8.05
CA SER A 190 -6.45 -17.75 -6.70
C SER A 190 -5.19 -17.99 -5.85
N PRO A 191 -5.21 -17.73 -4.53
CA PRO A 191 -4.07 -17.98 -3.65
C PRO A 191 -3.46 -19.38 -3.83
N GLY A 192 -4.28 -20.41 -3.98
CA GLY A 192 -3.83 -21.77 -4.22
C GLY A 192 -3.37 -22.08 -5.65
N GLN A 193 -3.37 -21.08 -6.54
CA GLN A 193 -2.99 -21.16 -7.96
C GLN A 193 -3.78 -22.18 -8.78
N LYS A 194 -5.04 -22.41 -8.37
CA LYS A 194 -5.95 -23.35 -9.02
C LYS A 194 -6.83 -22.70 -10.08
N TYR A 195 -7.14 -21.42 -9.88
CA TYR A 195 -8.03 -20.67 -10.75
C TYR A 195 -7.33 -19.44 -11.30
N PHE A 196 -7.65 -19.11 -12.55
CA PHE A 196 -7.22 -17.87 -13.20
C PHE A 196 -8.45 -17.10 -13.67
N ILE A 197 -8.48 -15.79 -13.44
CA ILE A 197 -9.50 -14.89 -13.92
C ILE A 197 -8.87 -13.85 -14.82
N ALA A 198 -9.48 -13.66 -16.01
CA ALA A 198 -9.21 -12.53 -16.89
C ALA A 198 -10.51 -11.76 -17.15
N GLY A 199 -10.46 -10.44 -16.97
CA GLY A 199 -11.65 -9.59 -17.02
C GLY A 199 -11.44 -8.26 -17.76
N CYS A 200 -12.57 -7.75 -18.29
CA CYS A 200 -12.71 -6.43 -18.88
C CYS A 200 -13.95 -5.73 -18.30
N ARG A 201 -13.74 -4.64 -17.55
CA ARG A 201 -14.84 -3.84 -16.97
C ARG A 201 -15.76 -3.24 -18.03
N LYS A 202 -15.19 -2.68 -19.11
CA LYS A 202 -15.92 -1.87 -20.10
C LYS A 202 -16.98 -2.65 -20.91
N LYS A 203 -16.72 -3.91 -21.26
CA LYS A 203 -17.63 -4.72 -22.11
C LYS A 203 -18.08 -6.02 -21.45
N ARG A 204 -18.05 -6.08 -20.11
CA ARG A 204 -18.74 -7.12 -19.32
C ARG A 204 -18.30 -8.54 -19.70
N ARG A 205 -16.99 -8.75 -19.69
CA ARG A 205 -16.43 -10.09 -19.96
C ARG A 205 -15.37 -10.43 -18.93
N THR A 206 -15.71 -11.34 -18.04
CA THR A 206 -14.87 -11.80 -16.94
C THR A 206 -14.98 -13.32 -16.90
N CYS A 207 -13.87 -13.94 -17.27
CA CYS A 207 -13.79 -15.38 -17.49
C CYS A 207 -12.98 -16.01 -16.37
N LEU A 208 -13.58 -16.98 -15.68
CA LEU A 208 -12.93 -17.84 -14.70
C LEU A 208 -12.50 -19.15 -15.37
N TYR A 209 -11.20 -19.41 -15.38
CA TYR A 209 -10.60 -20.67 -15.83
C TYR A 209 -10.38 -21.59 -14.63
N SER A 210 -10.90 -22.80 -14.73
CA SER A 210 -10.91 -23.81 -13.67
C SER A 210 -9.60 -24.60 -13.60
N PRO A 211 -9.37 -25.42 -12.55
CA PRO A 211 -8.12 -26.15 -12.34
C PRO A 211 -7.80 -27.16 -13.44
N SER A 212 -8.80 -27.58 -14.22
CA SER A 212 -8.60 -28.46 -15.38
C SER A 212 -8.14 -27.72 -16.64
N THR A 213 -8.34 -26.40 -16.69
CA THR A 213 -8.02 -25.54 -17.84
C THR A 213 -6.83 -24.64 -17.58
N GLU A 214 -6.65 -24.20 -16.34
CA GLU A 214 -5.58 -23.30 -15.90
C GLU A 214 -4.17 -23.80 -16.30
N PRO A 215 -3.81 -25.09 -16.08
CA PRO A 215 -2.48 -25.59 -16.45
C PRO A 215 -2.24 -25.63 -17.96
N LEU A 216 -3.32 -25.59 -18.76
CA LEU A 216 -3.27 -25.65 -20.22
C LEU A 216 -3.21 -24.26 -20.85
N LEU A 217 -3.42 -23.18 -20.08
CA LEU A 217 -3.50 -21.81 -20.59
C LEU A 217 -2.23 -21.40 -21.35
N LEU A 218 -1.05 -21.70 -20.82
CA LEU A 218 0.21 -21.30 -21.45
C LEU A 218 0.34 -21.80 -22.90
N ARG A 219 -0.18 -22.99 -23.20
CA ARG A 219 -0.11 -23.59 -24.54
C ARG A 219 -1.35 -23.31 -25.38
N TYR A 220 -2.54 -23.37 -24.77
CA TYR A 220 -3.82 -23.40 -25.50
C TYR A 220 -4.77 -22.26 -25.11
N GLY A 221 -4.30 -21.20 -24.43
CA GLY A 221 -5.14 -20.13 -23.89
C GLY A 221 -6.16 -19.54 -24.88
N ASN A 222 -5.72 -19.19 -26.09
CA ASN A 222 -6.64 -18.68 -27.13
C ASN A 222 -7.72 -19.70 -27.53
N GLU A 223 -7.34 -20.96 -27.67
CA GLU A 223 -8.24 -22.04 -28.09
C GLU A 223 -9.27 -22.34 -27.00
N LEU A 224 -8.84 -22.43 -25.74
CA LEU A 224 -9.71 -22.63 -24.58
C LEU A 224 -10.73 -21.51 -24.47
N HIS A 225 -10.30 -20.25 -24.66
CA HIS A 225 -11.19 -19.10 -24.64
C HIS A 225 -12.21 -19.15 -25.78
N LYS A 226 -11.77 -19.39 -27.02
CA LYS A 226 -12.66 -19.49 -28.19
C LYS A 226 -13.67 -20.64 -28.07
N LYS A 227 -13.28 -21.74 -27.46
CA LYS A 227 -14.16 -22.90 -27.19
C LYS A 227 -15.08 -22.70 -25.99
N GLY A 228 -15.06 -21.53 -25.33
CA GLY A 228 -15.90 -21.26 -24.16
C GLY A 228 -15.57 -22.13 -22.95
N ARG A 229 -14.31 -22.58 -22.81
CA ARG A 229 -13.86 -23.43 -21.68
C ARG A 229 -13.53 -22.57 -20.46
N TYR A 230 -14.52 -21.82 -19.99
CA TYR A 230 -14.46 -20.95 -18.81
C TYR A 230 -15.86 -20.78 -18.21
N THR A 231 -15.94 -20.35 -16.95
CA THR A 231 -17.19 -19.89 -16.32
C THR A 231 -17.30 -18.37 -16.48
N SER A 232 -18.45 -17.86 -16.95
CA SER A 232 -18.71 -16.41 -16.96
C SER A 232 -19.09 -15.95 -15.55
N ILE A 233 -18.34 -15.00 -15.00
CA ILE A 233 -18.65 -14.41 -13.69
C ILE A 233 -19.85 -13.48 -13.83
N GLU A 234 -19.99 -12.76 -14.95
CA GLU A 234 -21.16 -11.91 -15.19
C GLU A 234 -22.46 -12.71 -15.17
N GLU A 235 -22.52 -13.87 -15.82
CA GLU A 235 -23.71 -14.73 -15.79
C GLU A 235 -24.04 -15.20 -14.38
N ALA A 236 -23.03 -15.56 -13.59
CA ALA A 236 -23.22 -15.93 -12.18
C ALA A 236 -23.76 -14.75 -11.34
N VAL A 237 -23.28 -13.52 -11.59
CA VAL A 237 -23.78 -12.31 -10.91
C VAL A 237 -25.19 -11.97 -11.37
N MET A 238 -25.50 -12.05 -12.66
CA MET A 238 -26.86 -11.84 -13.18
C MET A 238 -27.86 -12.80 -12.54
N ALA A 239 -27.50 -14.09 -12.48
CA ALA A 239 -28.31 -15.11 -11.83
C ALA A 239 -28.50 -14.84 -10.33
N ALA A 240 -27.42 -14.47 -9.62
CA ALA A 240 -27.46 -14.15 -8.19
C ALA A 240 -28.35 -12.94 -7.86
N LEU A 241 -28.35 -11.94 -8.73
CA LEU A 241 -29.17 -10.74 -8.57
C LEU A 241 -30.61 -10.90 -9.10
N ASN A 242 -30.92 -12.04 -9.72
CA ASN A 242 -32.19 -12.30 -10.42
C ASN A 242 -32.55 -11.17 -11.40
N VAL A 243 -31.59 -10.81 -12.25
CA VAL A 243 -31.75 -9.75 -13.26
C VAL A 243 -31.63 -10.31 -14.68
N ASP A 244 -32.33 -9.68 -15.61
CA ASP A 244 -32.33 -10.09 -17.01
C ASP A 244 -30.94 -9.94 -17.66
N ALA A 245 -30.69 -10.72 -18.71
CA ALA A 245 -29.45 -10.66 -19.51
C ALA A 245 -29.18 -9.29 -20.16
N SER A 246 -30.21 -8.45 -20.30
CA SER A 246 -30.09 -7.07 -20.79
C SER A 246 -29.58 -6.09 -19.72
N SER A 247 -29.58 -6.50 -18.45
CA SER A 247 -29.18 -5.66 -17.33
C SER A 247 -27.71 -5.27 -17.41
N ARG A 248 -27.43 -4.03 -17.04
CA ARG A 248 -26.06 -3.54 -16.93
C ARG A 248 -25.44 -4.07 -15.64
N ILE A 249 -24.34 -4.81 -15.80
CA ILE A 249 -23.47 -5.32 -14.73
C ILE A 249 -22.04 -4.92 -15.07
N GLU A 250 -21.33 -4.37 -14.10
CA GLU A 250 -19.90 -4.06 -14.21
C GLU A 250 -19.18 -4.71 -13.03
N ILE A 251 -18.46 -5.81 -13.31
CA ILE A 251 -17.56 -6.42 -12.34
C ILE A 251 -16.33 -5.54 -12.21
N TYR A 252 -16.19 -4.89 -11.06
CA TYR A 252 -15.09 -3.96 -10.83
C TYR A 252 -13.88 -4.64 -10.19
N SER A 253 -14.12 -5.50 -9.21
CA SER A 253 -13.06 -6.15 -8.43
C SER A 253 -13.47 -7.54 -7.98
N LEU A 254 -12.48 -8.39 -7.72
CA LEU A 254 -12.66 -9.78 -7.35
C LEU A 254 -11.54 -10.18 -6.39
N GLY A 255 -11.83 -11.11 -5.48
CA GLY A 255 -10.85 -11.69 -4.58
C GLY A 255 -11.27 -13.08 -4.13
N PHE A 256 -10.32 -14.01 -4.09
CA PHE A 256 -10.54 -15.37 -3.59
C PHE A 256 -10.24 -15.44 -2.10
N SER A 257 -10.96 -16.32 -1.39
CA SER A 257 -10.54 -16.80 -0.08
C SER A 257 -9.19 -17.52 -0.15
N PRO A 258 -8.46 -17.64 0.97
CA PRO A 258 -7.17 -18.34 1.01
C PRO A 258 -7.24 -19.81 0.61
N THR A 259 -8.41 -20.42 0.80
CA THR A 259 -8.71 -21.83 0.53
C THR A 259 -9.17 -22.10 -0.91
N ASP A 260 -9.31 -21.06 -1.73
CA ASP A 260 -9.83 -21.10 -3.11
C ASP A 260 -11.26 -21.65 -3.25
N ASP A 261 -12.00 -21.77 -2.15
CA ASP A 261 -13.36 -22.30 -2.09
C ASP A 261 -14.44 -21.21 -2.14
N PHE A 262 -14.02 -19.94 -2.08
CA PHE A 262 -14.91 -18.81 -2.06
C PHE A 262 -14.34 -17.64 -2.89
N LEU A 263 -15.22 -16.96 -3.61
CA LEU A 263 -14.92 -15.82 -4.44
C LEU A 263 -15.86 -14.67 -4.06
N CYS A 264 -15.28 -13.53 -3.71
CA CYS A 264 -16.02 -12.29 -3.50
C CYS A 264 -15.94 -11.42 -4.77
N VAL A 265 -17.07 -10.83 -5.16
CA VAL A 265 -17.23 -10.07 -6.39
C VAL A 265 -17.82 -8.70 -6.09
N GLY A 266 -17.15 -7.64 -6.50
CA GLY A 266 -17.64 -6.27 -6.44
C GLY A 266 -18.34 -5.88 -7.74
N GLU A 267 -19.65 -5.66 -7.67
CA GLU A 267 -20.50 -5.16 -8.75
C GLU A 267 -20.73 -3.66 -8.57
N ARG A 268 -20.31 -2.86 -9.56
CA ARG A 268 -20.25 -1.41 -9.43
C ARG A 268 -21.60 -0.73 -9.57
N GLU A 269 -22.45 -1.17 -10.50
CA GLU A 269 -23.65 -0.42 -10.88
C GLU A 269 -24.66 -0.35 -9.74
N ARG A 270 -24.72 -1.40 -8.90
CA ARG A 270 -25.60 -1.45 -7.72
C ARG A 270 -24.85 -1.26 -6.40
N ASP A 271 -23.52 -1.06 -6.44
CA ASP A 271 -22.68 -0.94 -5.25
C ASP A 271 -22.86 -2.15 -4.30
N LEU A 272 -22.79 -3.35 -4.89
CA LEU A 272 -22.97 -4.62 -4.20
C LEU A 272 -21.69 -5.46 -4.18
N LEU A 273 -21.42 -6.09 -3.04
CA LEU A 273 -20.54 -7.24 -2.95
C LEU A 273 -21.37 -8.52 -2.98
N LEU A 274 -20.91 -9.49 -3.77
CA LEU A 274 -21.51 -10.80 -3.87
C LEU A 274 -20.49 -11.86 -3.46
N GLY A 275 -20.92 -12.77 -2.60
CA GLY A 275 -20.16 -13.95 -2.20
C GLY A 275 -20.58 -15.18 -3.00
N PHE A 276 -19.61 -15.93 -3.50
CA PHE A 276 -19.84 -17.18 -4.22
C PHE A 276 -18.98 -18.31 -3.67
N THR A 277 -19.59 -19.46 -3.39
CA THR A 277 -18.85 -20.71 -3.23
C THR A 277 -18.35 -21.17 -4.59
N VAL A 278 -17.05 -21.50 -4.66
CA VAL A 278 -16.38 -21.98 -5.88
C VAL A 278 -16.24 -23.49 -5.78
N ARG A 279 -16.93 -24.22 -6.66
CA ARG A 279 -16.80 -25.69 -6.75
C ARG A 279 -15.59 -26.06 -7.60
N SER A 280 -15.04 -27.27 -7.39
CA SER A 280 -13.84 -27.78 -8.07
C SER A 280 -13.85 -27.68 -9.61
N GLY A 281 -15.03 -27.74 -10.24
CA GLY A 281 -15.19 -27.54 -11.69
C GLY A 281 -15.13 -26.08 -12.16
N GLY A 282 -14.98 -25.11 -11.26
CA GLY A 282 -15.10 -23.67 -11.54
C GLY A 282 -16.54 -23.15 -11.57
N SER A 283 -17.52 -23.94 -11.13
CA SER A 283 -18.91 -23.47 -11.00
C SER A 283 -19.05 -22.56 -9.78
N LEU A 284 -19.80 -21.47 -9.95
CA LEU A 284 -20.09 -20.50 -8.91
C LEU A 284 -21.50 -20.72 -8.36
N THR A 285 -21.64 -20.80 -7.04
CA THR A 285 -22.94 -20.85 -6.35
C THR A 285 -23.03 -19.64 -5.45
N HIS A 286 -24.05 -18.81 -5.66
CA HIS A 286 -24.28 -17.61 -4.85
C HIS A 286 -24.51 -17.98 -3.38
N SER A 287 -23.82 -17.28 -2.48
CA SER A 287 -23.89 -17.50 -1.04
C SER A 287 -24.56 -16.33 -0.33
N TRP A 288 -24.21 -15.10 -0.69
CA TRP A 288 -24.77 -13.89 -0.08
C TRP A 288 -24.52 -12.65 -0.92
N THR A 289 -25.25 -11.58 -0.59
CA THR A 289 -25.08 -10.24 -1.14
C THR A 289 -24.99 -9.24 0.01
N ALA A 290 -24.08 -8.27 -0.07
CA ALA A 290 -23.93 -7.23 0.95
C ALA A 290 -23.61 -5.86 0.31
N LYS A 291 -23.95 -4.78 1.00
CA LYS A 291 -23.53 -3.42 0.62
C LYS A 291 -22.25 -3.02 1.33
N LEU A 292 -21.35 -2.32 0.63
CA LEU A 292 -20.21 -1.68 1.29
C LEU A 292 -20.67 -0.42 2.06
N PRO A 293 -20.01 -0.09 3.18
CA PRO A 293 -20.26 1.17 3.86
C PRO A 293 -19.87 2.35 2.95
N ASN A 294 -20.62 3.45 3.04
CA ASN A 294 -20.33 4.71 2.33
C ASN A 294 -20.20 4.62 0.80
N LYS A 295 -20.77 3.60 0.15
CA LYS A 295 -20.67 3.38 -1.30
C LYS A 295 -19.24 3.29 -1.84
N GLN A 296 -18.38 2.60 -1.11
CA GLN A 296 -16.97 2.46 -1.44
C GLN A 296 -16.72 1.72 -2.78
N LEU A 297 -17.67 0.95 -3.34
CA LEU A 297 -17.48 0.30 -4.66
C LEU A 297 -17.46 1.31 -5.81
N VAL A 298 -18.13 2.45 -5.65
CA VAL A 298 -18.36 3.45 -6.71
C VAL A 298 -17.31 4.57 -6.68
N SER A 299 -16.65 4.79 -5.55
CA SER A 299 -15.77 5.96 -5.31
C SER A 299 -14.27 5.72 -5.54
N GLY A 300 -13.84 4.48 -5.80
CA GLY A 300 -12.46 4.20 -6.20
C GLY A 300 -11.92 2.79 -5.94
N LEU A 301 -12.64 1.97 -5.14
CA LEU A 301 -12.17 0.69 -4.58
C LEU A 301 -10.65 0.65 -4.36
N PRO A 302 -10.22 1.13 -3.19
CA PRO A 302 -8.91 0.76 -2.67
C PRO A 302 -8.67 -0.76 -2.82
N PRO A 303 -7.43 -1.17 -3.10
CA PRO A 303 -7.04 -2.58 -3.06
C PRO A 303 -7.61 -3.30 -1.83
N TRP A 304 -8.20 -4.47 -2.03
CA TRP A 304 -8.80 -5.28 -0.97
C TRP A 304 -8.49 -6.77 -1.15
N SER A 305 -8.60 -7.53 -0.05
CA SER A 305 -8.36 -8.97 0.00
C SER A 305 -9.43 -9.66 0.84
N VAL A 306 -9.73 -10.91 0.50
CA VAL A 306 -10.61 -11.77 1.32
C VAL A 306 -9.78 -12.40 2.43
N VAL A 307 -10.22 -12.24 3.67
CA VAL A 307 -9.62 -12.92 4.84
C VAL A 307 -10.32 -14.26 5.02
N ASP A 308 -11.64 -14.24 5.04
CA ASP A 308 -12.53 -15.40 5.11
C ASP A 308 -13.86 -15.10 4.39
N GLN A 309 -14.82 -16.03 4.45
CA GLN A 309 -16.11 -15.91 3.74
C GLN A 309 -16.97 -14.68 4.16
N ASN A 310 -16.68 -14.06 5.30
CA ASN A 310 -17.44 -12.94 5.87
C ASN A 310 -16.59 -11.69 6.11
N THR A 311 -15.27 -11.78 5.95
CA THR A 311 -14.33 -10.74 6.35
C THR A 311 -13.47 -10.33 5.17
N LEU A 312 -13.46 -9.02 4.90
CA LEU A 312 -12.61 -8.39 3.90
C LEU A 312 -11.61 -7.46 4.58
N LEU A 313 -10.42 -7.37 4.01
CA LEU A 313 -9.43 -6.37 4.34
C LEU A 313 -9.37 -5.36 3.19
N CYS A 314 -9.44 -4.07 3.51
CA CYS A 314 -9.54 -3.00 2.54
C CYS A 314 -8.53 -1.91 2.88
N THR A 315 -7.85 -1.35 1.87
CA THR A 315 -7.10 -0.11 2.10
C THR A 315 -8.03 1.10 2.07
N ARG A 316 -7.59 2.25 2.54
CA ARG A 316 -8.31 3.51 2.41
C ARG A 316 -7.37 4.55 1.82
N ASP A 317 -7.51 4.79 0.52
CA ASP A 317 -6.53 5.55 -0.27
C ASP A 317 -6.29 6.97 0.28
N ALA A 318 -7.35 7.65 0.73
CA ALA A 318 -7.25 9.01 1.25
C ALA A 318 -6.42 9.14 2.55
N THR A 319 -6.35 8.08 3.35
CA THR A 319 -5.64 8.08 4.65
C THR A 319 -4.44 7.12 4.68
N SER A 320 -4.24 6.34 3.62
CA SER A 320 -3.28 5.22 3.57
C SER A 320 -3.42 4.32 4.80
N GLU A 321 -4.67 4.01 5.13
CA GLU A 321 -5.04 3.14 6.24
C GLU A 321 -5.44 1.76 5.73
N VAL A 322 -5.28 0.73 6.56
CA VAL A 322 -5.90 -0.58 6.33
C VAL A 322 -7.02 -0.79 7.34
N GLU A 323 -8.20 -1.17 6.85
CA GLU A 323 -9.39 -1.46 7.66
C GLU A 323 -9.94 -2.86 7.37
N LEU A 324 -10.58 -3.44 8.39
CA LEU A 324 -11.35 -4.68 8.25
C LEU A 324 -12.83 -4.34 8.07
N LEU A 325 -13.46 -5.06 7.15
CA LEU A 325 -14.88 -5.01 6.90
C LEU A 325 -15.47 -6.39 7.19
N VAL A 326 -16.47 -6.45 8.05
CA VAL A 326 -17.13 -7.70 8.45
C VAL A 326 -18.57 -7.67 8.01
N ARG A 327 -19.06 -8.79 7.49
CA ARG A 327 -20.46 -8.93 7.11
C ARG A 327 -21.35 -8.98 8.35
N ASP A 328 -22.35 -8.12 8.38
CA ASP A 328 -23.42 -8.10 9.38
C ASP A 328 -24.77 -7.95 8.70
N GLY A 329 -25.55 -9.04 8.67
CA GLY A 329 -26.77 -9.14 7.89
C GLY A 329 -26.53 -8.90 6.39
N ASP A 330 -27.25 -7.93 5.83
CA ASP A 330 -27.20 -7.54 4.41
C ASP A 330 -26.15 -6.44 4.12
N GLY A 331 -25.32 -6.08 5.11
CA GLY A 331 -24.32 -5.03 5.01
C GLY A 331 -22.92 -5.48 5.42
N MET A 332 -21.93 -4.67 5.07
CA MET A 332 -20.57 -4.75 5.61
C MET A 332 -20.34 -3.58 6.58
N THR A 333 -19.79 -3.89 7.75
CA THR A 333 -19.49 -2.91 8.80
C THR A 333 -17.99 -2.69 8.89
N SER A 334 -17.56 -1.42 8.91
CA SER A 334 -16.15 -1.02 9.11
C SER A 334 -15.78 -1.13 10.58
N MET A 335 -14.70 -1.83 10.86
CA MET A 335 -14.17 -2.00 12.21
C MET A 335 -13.42 -0.75 12.67
N LYS A 336 -13.51 -0.43 13.97
CA LYS A 336 -12.89 0.79 14.54
C LYS A 336 -11.36 0.78 14.49
N ASN A 337 -10.74 -0.41 14.56
CA ASN A 337 -9.28 -0.55 14.55
C ASN A 337 -8.75 -0.38 13.12
N ARG A 338 -7.94 0.66 12.90
CA ARG A 338 -7.34 1.00 11.59
C ARG A 338 -5.82 1.14 11.71
N PHE A 339 -5.12 0.74 10.65
CA PHE A 339 -3.65 0.81 10.58
C PHE A 339 -3.21 2.01 9.80
N LYS A 340 -2.61 3.02 10.44
CA LYS A 340 -2.01 4.16 9.74
C LYS A 340 -0.65 3.77 9.17
N VAL A 341 -0.55 3.65 7.85
CA VAL A 341 0.69 3.19 7.19
C VAL A 341 1.45 4.35 6.53
N GLY A 342 0.73 5.39 6.09
CA GLY A 342 1.30 6.55 5.39
C GLY A 342 1.49 6.33 3.89
N LYS A 343 2.04 7.33 3.19
CA LYS A 343 2.29 7.26 1.74
C LYS A 343 3.24 6.13 1.38
N ALA A 344 3.24 5.75 0.09
CA ALA A 344 4.03 4.62 -0.42
C ALA A 344 3.70 3.30 0.30
N LEU A 345 2.42 3.11 0.64
CA LEU A 345 1.90 1.89 1.24
C LEU A 345 2.20 0.70 0.32
N SER A 346 2.97 -0.25 0.83
CA SER A 346 3.09 -1.58 0.27
C SER A 346 2.45 -2.56 1.24
N TRP A 347 1.50 -3.35 0.77
CA TRP A 347 0.81 -4.32 1.60
C TRP A 347 0.54 -5.61 0.80
N SER A 348 0.35 -6.69 1.54
CA SER A 348 -0.07 -7.98 1.00
C SER A 348 -0.87 -8.68 2.08
N ALA A 349 -1.87 -9.47 1.69
CA ALA A 349 -2.62 -10.31 2.61
C ALA A 349 -2.69 -11.74 2.07
N SER A 350 -2.69 -12.71 2.99
CA SER A 350 -2.89 -14.12 2.68
C SER A 350 -3.63 -14.79 3.84
N GLY A 351 -4.96 -14.76 3.76
CA GLY A 351 -5.85 -15.15 4.85
C GLY A 351 -5.74 -14.26 6.05
N ASP A 352 -5.48 -14.86 7.21
CA ASP A 352 -5.31 -14.14 8.48
C ASP A 352 -3.96 -13.42 8.60
N LEU A 353 -3.03 -13.58 7.65
CA LEU A 353 -1.77 -12.84 7.65
C LEU A 353 -1.87 -11.57 6.82
N LEU A 354 -1.43 -10.46 7.41
CA LEU A 354 -1.33 -9.15 6.77
C LEU A 354 0.10 -8.61 6.91
N GLY A 355 0.72 -8.35 5.76
CA GLY A 355 1.99 -7.64 5.65
C GLY A 355 1.74 -6.19 5.26
N VAL A 356 2.35 -5.26 5.98
CA VAL A 356 2.20 -3.82 5.75
C VAL A 356 3.51 -3.08 5.94
N ALA A 357 3.78 -2.12 5.05
CA ALA A 357 4.91 -1.20 5.13
C ALA A 357 4.54 0.15 4.49
N GLY A 358 5.16 1.24 4.91
CA GLY A 358 4.92 2.56 4.33
C GLY A 358 5.72 3.68 4.98
N SER A 359 5.49 4.93 4.59
CA SER A 359 6.33 6.05 5.03
C SER A 359 6.25 6.38 6.53
N PHE A 360 5.13 6.09 7.19
CA PHE A 360 5.01 6.30 8.64
C PHE A 360 5.41 5.07 9.44
N MET A 361 5.15 3.87 8.91
CA MET A 361 5.73 2.63 9.45
C MET A 361 7.13 2.43 8.91
N ARG A 362 8.13 3.06 9.55
CA ARG A 362 9.56 2.91 9.21
C ARG A 362 10.00 1.45 9.12
N GLU A 363 9.38 0.58 9.92
CA GLU A 363 9.65 -0.86 9.95
C GLU A 363 8.49 -1.63 9.30
N PRO A 364 8.75 -2.49 8.29
CA PRO A 364 7.77 -3.42 7.76
C PRO A 364 7.27 -4.38 8.85
N ARG A 365 5.98 -4.68 8.84
CA ARG A 365 5.35 -5.57 9.83
C ARG A 365 4.51 -6.63 9.16
N VAL A 366 4.50 -7.82 9.77
CA VAL A 366 3.50 -8.86 9.54
C VAL A 366 2.69 -9.00 10.81
N VAL A 367 1.37 -8.98 10.67
CA VAL A 367 0.42 -9.18 11.75
C VAL A 367 -0.50 -10.34 11.43
N LYS A 368 -0.92 -11.06 12.46
CA LYS A 368 -1.96 -12.08 12.39
C LYS A 368 -3.28 -11.48 12.84
N ILE A 369 -4.29 -11.59 12.00
CA ILE A 369 -5.64 -11.11 12.24
C ILE A 369 -6.40 -12.24 12.94
N ALA A 370 -6.74 -12.06 14.21
CA ALA A 370 -7.53 -13.02 14.96
C ALA A 370 -8.88 -12.43 15.34
N HIS A 371 -9.91 -13.26 15.25
CA HIS A 371 -11.24 -12.95 15.76
C HIS A 371 -11.19 -12.97 17.29
N GLY A 372 -11.47 -11.84 17.93
CA GLY A 372 -11.60 -11.73 19.37
C GLY A 372 -12.92 -12.32 19.86
N ALA A 373 -13.12 -12.34 21.18
CA ALA A 373 -14.39 -12.75 21.77
C ALA A 373 -15.49 -11.70 21.49
N GLY A 374 -16.19 -11.84 20.36
CA GLY A 374 -17.28 -10.99 19.90
C GLY A 374 -17.13 -10.55 18.44
N ARG A 375 -18.26 -10.31 17.73
CA ARG A 375 -18.26 -9.90 16.30
C ARG A 375 -17.51 -8.58 16.04
N ASP A 376 -17.39 -7.72 17.04
CA ASP A 376 -16.77 -6.40 16.94
C ASP A 376 -15.33 -6.33 17.46
N ASN A 377 -14.71 -7.47 17.79
CA ASN A 377 -13.38 -7.49 18.35
C ASN A 377 -12.44 -8.28 17.45
N PHE A 378 -11.42 -7.64 16.91
CA PHE A 378 -10.31 -8.30 16.22
C PHE A 378 -9.02 -7.91 16.92
N THR A 379 -8.21 -8.91 17.25
CA THR A 379 -6.83 -8.68 17.67
C THR A 379 -5.94 -8.79 16.44
N MET A 380 -4.96 -7.90 16.37
CA MET A 380 -3.89 -8.00 15.39
C MET A 380 -2.60 -8.23 16.15
N ASP A 381 -2.17 -9.49 16.15
CA ASP A 381 -1.03 -9.93 16.91
C ASP A 381 0.21 -9.75 16.04
N PRO A 382 1.23 -8.97 16.48
CA PRO A 382 2.45 -8.81 15.71
C PRO A 382 3.14 -10.17 15.58
N VAL A 383 3.33 -10.60 14.33
CA VAL A 383 4.06 -11.83 14.00
C VAL A 383 5.53 -11.50 13.79
N LEU A 384 5.80 -10.49 12.97
CA LEU A 384 7.16 -10.10 12.60
C LEU A 384 7.24 -8.58 12.48
N THR A 385 8.29 -8.00 13.06
CA THR A 385 8.72 -6.63 12.75
C THR A 385 10.13 -6.70 12.19
N ILE A 386 10.31 -6.20 10.97
CA ILE A 386 11.61 -6.20 10.32
C ILE A 386 12.32 -4.89 10.65
N PRO A 387 13.46 -4.91 11.36
CA PRO A 387 14.26 -3.72 11.55
C PRO A 387 14.83 -3.31 10.19
N SER A 388 14.28 -2.25 9.61
CA SER A 388 14.76 -1.70 8.34
C SER A 388 15.02 -0.21 8.47
N LYS A 389 16.12 0.23 7.86
CA LYS A 389 16.42 1.67 7.69
C LYS A 389 15.88 2.21 6.37
N THR A 390 15.49 1.32 5.47
CA THR A 390 15.04 1.61 4.10
C THR A 390 13.56 1.30 3.98
N ARG A 391 12.86 2.12 3.18
CA ARG A 391 11.44 1.92 2.92
C ARG A 391 11.23 0.68 2.06
N VAL A 392 10.37 -0.22 2.50
CA VAL A 392 9.83 -1.29 1.63
C VAL A 392 8.79 -0.70 0.69
N ILE A 393 9.00 -0.90 -0.61
CA ILE A 393 8.19 -0.30 -1.67
C ILE A 393 7.37 -1.35 -2.45
N ALA A 394 7.68 -2.64 -2.28
CA ALA A 394 6.84 -3.72 -2.76
C ALA A 394 6.96 -4.95 -1.84
N MET A 395 5.90 -5.74 -1.75
CA MET A 395 5.79 -6.86 -0.81
C MET A 395 4.87 -7.95 -1.36
N GLY A 396 5.13 -9.20 -0.96
CA GLY A 396 4.22 -10.32 -1.18
C GLY A 396 4.24 -11.28 0.00
N LEU A 397 3.07 -11.82 0.36
CA LEU A 397 2.91 -12.88 1.36
C LEU A 397 2.53 -14.19 0.68
N ILE A 398 3.10 -15.28 1.18
CA ILE A 398 2.79 -16.65 0.78
C ILE A 398 2.48 -17.43 2.05
N ARG A 399 1.35 -18.12 2.08
CA ARG A 399 0.88 -18.87 3.26
C ARG A 399 1.16 -20.36 3.08
N SER A 400 1.54 -21.03 4.16
CA SER A 400 1.58 -22.48 4.18
C SER A 400 0.21 -23.09 3.85
N GLY A 401 0.21 -24.17 3.07
CA GLY A 401 -0.97 -24.80 2.50
C GLY A 401 -1.60 -24.02 1.33
N THR A 402 -0.99 -22.93 0.85
CA THR A 402 -1.53 -22.12 -0.26
C THR A 402 -0.41 -21.65 -1.22
N PRO A 403 -0.16 -22.34 -2.36
CA PRO A 403 -0.76 -23.60 -2.83
C PRO A 403 -0.65 -24.77 -1.86
N ALA A 404 -1.47 -25.81 -2.02
CA ALA A 404 -1.55 -26.95 -1.09
C ALA A 404 -0.18 -27.59 -0.81
N ASP A 405 0.72 -27.55 -1.79
CA ASP A 405 2.08 -28.11 -1.68
C ASP A 405 3.07 -27.18 -0.97
N ASN A 406 2.72 -25.93 -0.70
CA ASN A 406 3.60 -25.00 -0.02
C ASN A 406 3.63 -25.28 1.49
N THR A 407 4.79 -25.62 2.03
CA THR A 407 4.91 -25.94 3.46
C THR A 407 5.28 -24.76 4.36
N LYS A 408 5.59 -23.58 3.80
CA LYS A 408 6.17 -22.45 4.56
C LYS A 408 5.34 -21.16 4.45
N ASN A 409 5.23 -20.41 5.54
CA ASN A 409 4.77 -19.02 5.52
C ASN A 409 5.95 -18.11 5.17
N LEU A 410 5.86 -17.42 4.04
CA LEU A 410 6.94 -16.59 3.52
C LEU A 410 6.51 -15.14 3.34
N LEU A 411 7.42 -14.23 3.64
CA LEU A 411 7.31 -12.81 3.29
C LEU A 411 8.41 -12.47 2.29
N VAL A 412 8.03 -11.87 1.17
CA VAL A 412 8.94 -11.27 0.20
C VAL A 412 8.85 -9.77 0.33
N THR A 413 9.97 -9.08 0.49
CA THR A 413 10.04 -7.61 0.52
C THR A 413 11.03 -7.11 -0.51
N PHE A 414 10.74 -5.95 -1.10
CA PHE A 414 11.67 -5.23 -1.96
C PHE A 414 11.72 -3.75 -1.52
N ASP A 415 12.93 -3.25 -1.29
CA ASP A 415 13.15 -1.93 -0.72
C ASP A 415 13.57 -0.87 -1.76
N GLU A 416 13.58 0.39 -1.32
CA GLU A 416 13.94 1.53 -2.17
C GLU A 416 15.42 1.56 -2.60
N ASN A 417 16.29 0.76 -1.99
CA ASN A 417 17.67 0.61 -2.42
C ASN A 417 17.83 -0.47 -3.51
N GLY A 418 16.74 -1.16 -3.88
CA GLY A 418 16.77 -2.25 -4.84
C GLY A 418 17.14 -3.60 -4.23
N SER A 419 17.05 -3.75 -2.90
CA SER A 419 17.32 -4.99 -2.19
C SER A 419 16.03 -5.77 -1.94
N GLY A 420 16.04 -7.03 -2.33
CA GLY A 420 14.96 -7.99 -2.18
C GLY A 420 15.32 -9.08 -1.18
N LEU A 421 14.44 -9.33 -0.21
CA LEU A 421 14.63 -10.34 0.83
C LEU A 421 13.42 -11.27 0.91
N VAL A 422 13.68 -12.55 1.12
CA VAL A 422 12.67 -13.59 1.37
C VAL A 422 12.87 -14.13 2.77
N TYR A 423 11.84 -13.97 3.59
CA TYR A 423 11.82 -14.35 5.00
C TYR A 423 10.97 -15.60 5.19
N ASN A 424 11.48 -16.54 5.99
CA ASN A 424 10.71 -17.68 6.49
C ASN A 424 10.06 -17.30 7.82
N ILE A 425 8.77 -16.96 7.79
CA ILE A 425 8.03 -16.48 8.97
C ILE A 425 7.93 -17.59 10.03
N ASP A 426 7.86 -18.86 9.61
CA ASP A 426 7.71 -20.00 10.52
C ASP A 426 8.94 -20.21 11.42
N SER A 427 10.11 -19.65 11.05
CA SER A 427 11.33 -19.75 11.87
C SER A 427 11.16 -19.07 13.24
N LEU A 428 10.21 -18.13 13.36
CA LEU A 428 9.92 -17.41 14.59
C LEU A 428 9.34 -18.30 15.70
N GLN A 429 8.84 -19.48 15.35
CA GLN A 429 8.39 -20.47 16.35
C GLN A 429 9.56 -21.02 17.18
N ASN A 430 10.76 -21.05 16.61
CA ASN A 430 11.94 -21.66 17.21
C ASN A 430 13.08 -20.66 17.49
N SER A 431 12.92 -19.39 17.08
CA SER A 431 13.95 -18.34 17.16
C SER A 431 13.32 -16.96 17.32
N ASN A 432 14.01 -16.05 18.00
CA ASN A 432 13.60 -14.63 18.08
C ASN A 432 13.96 -13.84 16.81
N VAL A 433 14.65 -14.46 15.85
CA VAL A 433 15.07 -13.85 14.59
C VAL A 433 14.45 -14.60 13.44
N CYS A 434 13.79 -13.85 12.54
CA CYS A 434 13.24 -14.37 11.30
C CYS A 434 14.36 -14.74 10.33
N GLU A 435 14.35 -15.98 9.85
CA GLU A 435 15.36 -16.51 8.93
C GLU A 435 15.20 -15.89 7.55
N VAL A 436 16.29 -15.36 7.00
CA VAL A 436 16.34 -14.90 5.61
C VAL A 436 16.75 -16.07 4.73
N ILE A 437 15.80 -16.60 3.97
CA ILE A 437 16.03 -17.74 3.08
C ILE A 437 16.44 -17.31 1.67
N GLY A 438 16.14 -16.08 1.25
CA GLY A 438 16.49 -15.61 -0.09
C GLY A 438 16.92 -14.16 -0.09
N ARG A 439 17.86 -13.83 -0.97
CA ARG A 439 18.27 -12.45 -1.28
C ARG A 439 18.38 -12.25 -2.79
N PHE A 440 17.95 -11.10 -3.28
CA PHE A 440 18.11 -10.67 -4.67
C PHE A 440 18.28 -9.15 -4.73
N GLU A 441 18.93 -8.65 -5.77
CA GLU A 441 19.16 -7.21 -5.94
C GLU A 441 18.80 -6.79 -7.36
N ASP A 442 18.10 -5.66 -7.50
CA ASP A 442 17.75 -5.10 -8.80
C ASP A 442 17.80 -3.56 -8.81
N ALA A 443 18.90 -3.02 -9.33
CA ALA A 443 19.08 -1.58 -9.45
C ALA A 443 18.11 -0.91 -10.44
N ASP A 444 17.60 -1.62 -11.46
CA ASP A 444 16.66 -1.05 -12.43
C ASP A 444 15.30 -0.74 -11.79
N PHE A 445 15.00 -1.49 -10.73
CA PHE A 445 13.79 -1.38 -9.93
C PHE A 445 14.02 -0.60 -8.64
N ALA A 446 15.22 -0.12 -8.32
CA ALA A 446 15.45 0.69 -7.13
C ALA A 446 14.71 2.05 -7.17
N GLY A 447 14.55 2.67 -6.01
CA GLY A 447 13.94 3.99 -5.81
C GLY A 447 12.40 3.97 -5.74
N TYR A 448 11.82 4.96 -5.04
CA TYR A 448 10.37 5.19 -5.02
C TYR A 448 9.96 6.18 -6.11
N ASP A 449 8.95 5.82 -6.90
CA ASP A 449 8.33 6.69 -7.91
C ASP A 449 6.80 6.52 -7.85
N GLU A 450 6.09 7.56 -7.43
CA GLU A 450 4.62 7.56 -7.30
C GLU A 450 3.93 7.46 -8.66
N SER A 451 4.56 7.99 -9.72
CA SER A 451 4.02 7.95 -11.09
C SER A 451 4.24 6.60 -11.77
N ASN A 452 5.17 5.78 -11.25
CA ASN A 452 5.51 4.47 -11.78
C ASN A 452 5.89 3.50 -10.65
N PRO A 453 4.93 3.15 -9.78
CA PRO A 453 5.18 2.32 -8.62
C PRO A 453 5.59 0.90 -9.03
N ILE A 454 6.38 0.25 -8.17
CA ILE A 454 6.73 -1.15 -8.35
C ILE A 454 5.56 -2.01 -7.90
N LYS A 455 5.28 -3.05 -8.65
CA LYS A 455 4.43 -4.16 -8.21
C LYS A 455 5.30 -5.39 -8.03
N LEU A 456 5.03 -6.14 -6.96
CA LEU A 456 5.64 -7.43 -6.70
C LEU A 456 4.54 -8.47 -6.70
N ILE A 457 4.72 -9.52 -7.50
CA ILE A 457 3.85 -10.70 -7.47
C ILE A 457 4.69 -11.92 -7.12
N THR A 458 4.06 -12.88 -6.47
CA THR A 458 4.69 -14.12 -6.04
C THR A 458 3.96 -15.32 -6.59
N GLY A 459 4.69 -16.44 -6.73
CA GLY A 459 4.09 -17.73 -6.98
C GLY A 459 4.92 -18.86 -6.39
N VAL A 460 4.30 -20.01 -6.18
CA VAL A 460 4.99 -21.22 -5.69
C VAL A 460 4.85 -22.32 -6.72
N GLN A 461 5.96 -22.98 -6.99
CA GLN A 461 6.03 -24.14 -7.88
C GLN A 461 6.76 -25.28 -7.17
N GLY A 462 6.64 -26.49 -7.70
CA GLY A 462 7.32 -27.67 -7.18
C GLY A 462 6.39 -28.58 -6.38
N ALA A 463 6.97 -29.30 -5.43
CA ALA A 463 6.31 -30.29 -4.59
C ALA A 463 6.58 -29.97 -3.11
N PRO A 464 5.82 -30.56 -2.16
CA PRO A 464 6.05 -30.34 -0.73
C PRO A 464 7.52 -30.56 -0.34
N HIS A 465 8.08 -29.63 0.44
CA HIS A 465 9.49 -29.59 0.87
C HIS A 465 10.53 -29.37 -0.24
N HIS A 466 10.08 -29.24 -1.49
CA HIS A 466 10.91 -28.94 -2.66
C HIS A 466 10.32 -27.76 -3.44
N GLU A 467 9.72 -26.83 -2.70
CA GLU A 467 9.09 -25.64 -3.24
C GLU A 467 10.15 -24.72 -3.86
N LYS A 468 9.78 -24.10 -4.97
CA LYS A 468 10.50 -22.95 -5.51
C LYS A 468 9.56 -21.76 -5.52
N VAL A 469 10.05 -20.63 -5.06
CA VAL A 469 9.28 -19.38 -4.97
C VAL A 469 9.64 -18.52 -6.16
N SER A 470 8.70 -18.34 -7.08
CA SER A 470 8.81 -17.39 -8.18
C SER A 470 8.44 -15.99 -7.68
N ILE A 471 9.25 -15.00 -8.01
CA ILE A 471 9.05 -13.60 -7.63
C ILE A 471 9.18 -12.77 -8.89
N ALA A 472 8.22 -11.91 -9.20
CA ALA A 472 8.34 -10.97 -10.30
C ALA A 472 8.23 -9.52 -9.82
N LEU A 473 9.20 -8.70 -10.21
CA LEU A 473 9.17 -7.25 -10.05
C LEU A 473 8.66 -6.64 -11.36
N ILE A 474 7.69 -5.74 -11.26
CA ILE A 474 7.04 -5.10 -12.40
C ILE A 474 7.09 -3.59 -12.23
N ARG A 475 7.56 -2.88 -13.26
CA ARG A 475 7.63 -1.42 -13.27
C ARG A 475 7.54 -0.94 -14.72
N GLY A 476 6.63 -0.01 -15.00
CA GLY A 476 6.37 0.45 -16.36
C GLY A 476 6.00 -0.73 -17.27
N GLY A 477 6.74 -0.92 -18.36
CA GLY A 477 6.55 -2.01 -19.32
C GLY A 477 7.43 -3.25 -19.08
N ASP A 478 8.24 -3.25 -18.02
CA ASP A 478 9.30 -4.22 -17.81
C ASP A 478 9.01 -5.14 -16.61
N ILE A 479 9.44 -6.40 -16.71
CA ILE A 479 9.27 -7.43 -15.68
C ILE A 479 10.58 -8.20 -15.49
N SER A 480 11.09 -8.28 -14.25
CA SER A 480 12.20 -9.16 -13.88
C SER A 480 11.68 -10.32 -13.05
N VAL A 481 12.02 -11.56 -13.42
CA VAL A 481 11.58 -12.76 -12.69
C VAL A 481 12.77 -13.41 -11.99
N TYR A 482 12.59 -13.69 -10.71
CA TYR A 482 13.52 -14.38 -9.83
C TYR A 482 12.90 -15.68 -9.34
N ILE A 483 13.76 -16.62 -8.97
CA ILE A 483 13.37 -17.85 -8.32
C ILE A 483 14.25 -18.10 -7.10
N VAL A 484 13.62 -18.45 -5.98
CA VAL A 484 14.30 -18.89 -4.75
C VAL A 484 13.98 -20.36 -4.54
N TYR A 485 15.00 -21.19 -4.36
CA TYR A 485 14.84 -22.64 -4.20
C TYR A 485 15.97 -23.23 -3.36
N GLU A 486 15.72 -24.38 -2.75
CA GLU A 486 16.73 -25.14 -2.01
C GLU A 486 17.42 -26.17 -2.92
N ASP A 487 18.75 -26.14 -2.94
CA ASP A 487 19.62 -27.00 -3.74
C ASP A 487 20.77 -27.54 -2.87
N GLU A 488 20.90 -28.86 -2.76
CA GLU A 488 21.90 -29.52 -1.89
C GLU A 488 21.96 -28.97 -0.44
N ARG A 489 20.80 -28.60 0.14
CA ARG A 489 20.65 -27.93 1.47
C ARG A 489 21.16 -26.49 1.53
N ALA A 490 21.54 -25.89 0.41
CA ALA A 490 21.84 -24.47 0.28
C ALA A 490 20.67 -23.76 -0.41
N ILE A 491 20.23 -22.63 0.13
CA ILE A 491 19.18 -21.85 -0.53
C ILE A 491 19.83 -20.97 -1.59
N LYS A 492 19.33 -21.07 -2.82
CA LYS A 492 19.80 -20.31 -3.98
C LYS A 492 18.71 -19.37 -4.46
N THR A 493 19.13 -18.16 -4.79
CA THR A 493 18.31 -17.22 -5.57
C THR A 493 18.91 -17.09 -6.96
N THR A 494 18.08 -17.14 -7.99
CA THR A 494 18.51 -17.00 -9.39
C THR A 494 17.58 -16.05 -10.12
N ARG A 495 18.16 -15.11 -10.88
CA ARG A 495 17.42 -14.31 -11.85
C ARG A 495 17.11 -15.18 -13.07
N LEU A 496 15.84 -15.45 -13.31
CA LEU A 496 15.38 -16.42 -14.30
C LEU A 496 15.27 -15.80 -15.70
N VAL A 497 14.61 -14.64 -15.80
CA VAL A 497 14.40 -13.95 -17.08
C VAL A 497 14.06 -12.48 -16.86
N ASP A 498 14.43 -11.66 -17.84
CA ASP A 498 14.00 -10.27 -17.97
C ASP A 498 13.12 -10.09 -19.20
N LEU A 499 11.95 -9.51 -18.99
CA LEU A 499 10.94 -9.29 -20.01
C LEU A 499 10.79 -7.77 -20.21
N TYR A 500 11.44 -7.24 -21.23
CA TYR A 500 11.43 -5.80 -21.52
C TYR A 500 10.30 -5.43 -22.47
N ARG A 501 9.64 -4.29 -22.21
CA ARG A 501 8.60 -3.72 -23.08
C ARG A 501 7.53 -4.75 -23.48
N VAL A 502 7.04 -5.53 -22.52
CA VAL A 502 6.08 -6.64 -22.73
C VAL A 502 4.86 -6.20 -23.55
N HIS A 503 4.44 -4.94 -23.37
CA HIS A 503 3.32 -4.33 -24.06
C HIS A 503 3.71 -3.13 -24.94
N MET A 504 4.77 -3.24 -25.74
CA MET A 504 5.15 -2.30 -26.83
C MET A 504 4.72 -0.83 -26.62
N GLY A 505 5.36 -0.13 -25.68
CA GLY A 505 5.09 1.29 -25.38
C GLY A 505 4.04 1.53 -24.28
N ASN A 506 3.23 0.52 -23.95
CA ASN A 506 2.28 0.55 -22.84
C ASN A 506 2.89 -0.01 -21.56
N ARG A 507 2.40 0.47 -20.42
CA ARG A 507 2.74 -0.05 -19.10
C ARG A 507 2.01 -1.38 -18.86
N VAL A 508 2.63 -2.27 -18.09
CA VAL A 508 2.00 -3.48 -17.56
C VAL A 508 0.95 -3.05 -16.53
N LYS A 509 -0.32 -3.19 -16.91
CA LYS A 509 -1.43 -2.83 -16.05
C LYS A 509 -1.61 -3.86 -14.94
N SER A 510 -1.65 -5.14 -15.29
CA SER A 510 -1.68 -6.26 -14.35
C SER A 510 -0.82 -7.40 -14.85
N ALA A 511 -0.26 -8.16 -13.92
CA ALA A 511 0.41 -9.42 -14.20
C ALA A 511 0.21 -10.38 -13.04
N VAL A 512 0.16 -11.68 -13.35
CA VAL A 512 -0.02 -12.76 -12.38
C VAL A 512 0.74 -14.00 -12.85
N PHE A 513 1.25 -14.79 -11.91
CA PHE A 513 1.82 -16.10 -12.23
C PHE A 513 0.72 -17.11 -12.54
N VAL A 514 0.90 -17.87 -13.62
CA VAL A 514 -0.05 -18.91 -14.08
C VAL A 514 0.66 -20.26 -14.25
N SER A 515 -0.14 -21.31 -14.38
CA SER A 515 0.26 -22.71 -14.53
C SER A 515 1.24 -23.14 -13.44
N GLY A 516 0.87 -22.86 -12.18
CA GLY A 516 1.69 -23.18 -11.01
C GLY A 516 3.04 -22.47 -11.00
N GLY A 517 3.08 -21.18 -11.36
CA GLY A 517 4.30 -20.37 -11.36
C GLY A 517 5.27 -20.60 -12.53
N LYS A 518 4.89 -21.42 -13.53
CA LYS A 518 5.69 -21.73 -14.72
C LYS A 518 5.52 -20.73 -15.86
N GLY A 519 4.59 -19.81 -15.74
CA GLY A 519 4.38 -18.75 -16.70
C GLY A 519 3.84 -17.49 -16.07
N ILE A 520 3.81 -16.42 -16.85
CA ILE A 520 3.24 -15.13 -16.45
C ILE A 520 2.17 -14.71 -17.45
N ALA A 521 1.00 -14.35 -16.92
CA ALA A 521 -0.06 -13.70 -17.67
C ALA A 521 0.06 -12.20 -17.45
N THR A 522 -0.01 -11.42 -18.53
CA THR A 522 0.16 -9.97 -18.50
C THR A 522 -0.89 -9.26 -19.36
N CYS A 523 -1.32 -8.09 -18.92
CA CYS A 523 -2.12 -7.18 -19.73
C CYS A 523 -1.54 -5.76 -19.70
N GLY A 524 -1.57 -5.10 -20.86
CA GLY A 524 -1.11 -3.73 -21.04
C GLY A 524 -2.23 -2.72 -20.83
N GLU A 525 -1.88 -1.48 -20.52
CA GLU A 525 -2.85 -0.37 -20.50
C GLU A 525 -3.51 -0.22 -21.88
N GLY A 526 -4.84 -0.36 -21.91
CA GLY A 526 -5.64 -0.22 -23.14
C GLY A 526 -5.55 -1.39 -24.11
N GLU A 527 -4.83 -2.47 -23.79
CA GLU A 527 -4.73 -3.63 -24.67
C GLU A 527 -5.96 -4.56 -24.56
N GLU A 528 -6.33 -5.15 -25.70
CA GLU A 528 -7.48 -6.05 -25.85
C GLU A 528 -7.13 -7.54 -25.62
N THR A 529 -5.88 -7.82 -25.25
CA THR A 529 -5.34 -9.18 -25.18
C THR A 529 -4.63 -9.45 -23.86
N VAL A 530 -4.71 -10.70 -23.40
CA VAL A 530 -3.83 -11.23 -22.35
C VAL A 530 -2.66 -11.95 -23.02
N LYS A 531 -1.43 -11.53 -22.72
CA LYS A 531 -0.22 -12.21 -23.18
C LYS A 531 0.20 -13.24 -22.14
N LEU A 532 0.35 -14.49 -22.56
CA LEU A 532 0.82 -15.60 -21.75
C LEU A 532 2.25 -15.93 -22.17
N ILE A 533 3.19 -15.82 -21.23
CA ILE A 533 4.62 -16.03 -21.48
C ILE A 533 5.09 -17.19 -20.59
N ALA A 534 5.54 -18.28 -21.21
CA ALA A 534 6.19 -19.36 -20.49
C ALA A 534 7.55 -18.89 -19.95
N LEU A 535 7.85 -19.26 -18.71
CA LEU A 535 9.13 -18.95 -18.08
C LEU A 535 10.11 -20.08 -18.36
N PRO A 536 11.42 -19.80 -18.45
CA PRO A 536 12.44 -20.83 -18.53
C PRO A 536 12.34 -21.79 -17.34
N ASP A 537 12.68 -23.06 -17.55
CA ASP A 537 12.80 -23.98 -16.43
C ASP A 537 13.90 -23.51 -15.47
N ALA A 538 13.59 -23.58 -14.18
CA ALA A 538 14.60 -23.37 -13.16
C ALA A 538 15.73 -24.39 -13.34
N PRO A 539 16.98 -24.03 -12.99
CA PRO A 539 18.09 -24.98 -13.02
C PRO A 539 17.69 -26.28 -12.31
N PRO A 540 18.01 -27.46 -12.88
CA PRO A 540 17.78 -28.72 -12.19
C PRO A 540 18.58 -28.71 -10.88
N LYS A 541 18.02 -29.31 -9.82
CA LYS A 541 18.80 -29.62 -8.61
C LYS A 541 19.97 -30.50 -9.06
N LYS A 542 21.19 -30.14 -8.66
CA LYS A 542 22.36 -30.99 -8.94
C LYS A 542 22.46 -32.10 -7.90
#